data_AF-A0A9D2U9Z6-F1
#
_entry.id   AF-A0A9D2U9Z6-F1
#
_cell.length_a   1.000
_cell.length_b   1.000
_cell.length_c   1.000
_cell.angle_alpha   90.00
_cell.angle_beta   90.00
_cell.angle_gamma   90.00
#
_symmetry.space_group_name_H-M   'P 1'
#
loop_
_entity.id
_entity.type
_entity.pdbx_description
1 polymer ?
#
loop_
_entity_poly.entity_id
_entity_poly.type
_entity_poly.pdbx_seq_one_letter_code
_entity_poly.pdbx_strand_id
1 'polypeptide(L)'
;MSSAERPFLDKTHPETYKALAGVTRHVRRAERAAGLSRALTELVNVRVSQLNGCPACLSVHVPAARRAGVSELKLDLLPSWQDTEIYTEEERIALELAEALTIGHGATGTISGPELVDVQNRALRTLGEEKFTALEWAIITINAFNRVSIASGHPPHEANYS
;
A
#
# COMPACT_ATOMS: atom_id res chain seq x y z
N MET A 1 3.26 -28.66 -9.66
CA MET A 1 4.70 -28.70 -9.97
C MET A 1 5.44 -28.28 -8.72
N SER A 2 6.28 -29.15 -8.15
CA SER A 2 7.09 -28.82 -6.98
C SER A 2 8.11 -27.74 -7.37
N SER A 3 7.83 -26.46 -7.11
CA SER A 3 8.84 -25.44 -7.31
C SER A 3 9.96 -25.71 -6.32
N ALA A 4 11.20 -25.80 -6.77
CA ALA A 4 12.34 -25.68 -5.87
C ALA A 4 12.11 -24.49 -4.93
N GLU A 5 12.43 -24.67 -3.64
CA GLU A 5 12.22 -23.65 -2.62
C GLU A 5 12.99 -22.38 -3.04
N ARG A 6 12.26 -21.31 -3.38
CA ARG A 6 12.87 -20.07 -3.84
C ARG A 6 13.66 -19.46 -2.68
N PRO A 7 14.91 -19.03 -2.87
CA PRO A 7 15.64 -18.36 -1.80
C PRO A 7 14.95 -17.04 -1.46
N PHE A 8 14.84 -16.75 -0.16
CA PHE A 8 14.25 -15.51 0.30
C PHE A 8 15.23 -14.35 0.21
N LEU A 9 14.84 -13.27 -0.48
CA LEU A 9 15.69 -12.09 -0.69
C LEU A 9 16.15 -11.47 0.64
N ASP A 10 15.28 -11.47 1.65
CA ASP A 10 15.58 -10.95 2.99
C ASP A 10 16.55 -11.85 3.78
N LYS A 11 16.71 -13.12 3.39
CA LYS A 11 17.64 -14.07 4.01
C LYS A 11 18.99 -14.11 3.29
N THR A 12 18.97 -14.02 1.96
CA THR A 12 20.21 -14.04 1.16
C THR A 12 20.93 -12.69 1.17
N HIS A 13 20.19 -11.57 1.22
CA HIS A 13 20.73 -10.21 1.26
C HIS A 13 20.11 -9.37 2.39
N PRO A 14 20.39 -9.72 3.67
CA PRO A 14 19.70 -9.14 4.82
C PRO A 14 19.95 -7.63 4.99
N GLU A 15 21.14 -7.11 4.68
CA GLU A 15 21.42 -5.67 4.80
C GLU A 15 20.63 -4.84 3.77
N THR A 16 20.40 -5.37 2.56
CA THR A 16 19.54 -4.72 1.56
C THR A 16 18.09 -4.64 2.05
N TYR A 17 17.57 -5.74 2.60
CA TYR A 17 16.23 -5.76 3.18
C TYR A 17 16.11 -4.82 4.39
N LYS A 18 17.13 -4.77 5.25
CA LYS A 18 17.20 -3.88 6.41
C LYS A 18 17.23 -2.40 6.01
N ALA A 19 17.88 -2.05 4.90
CA ALA A 19 17.83 -0.71 4.34
C ALA A 19 16.40 -0.33 3.90
N LEU A 20 15.70 -1.23 3.21
CA LEU A 20 14.29 -1.06 2.83
C LEU A 20 13.37 -0.93 4.07
N ALA A 21 13.58 -1.75 5.10
CA ALA A 21 12.91 -1.61 6.38
C ALA A 21 13.27 -0.29 7.09
N GLY A 22 14.46 0.26 6.84
CA GLY A 22 14.87 1.60 7.23
C GLY A 22 13.99 2.68 6.62
N VAL A 23 13.73 2.61 5.31
CA VAL A 23 12.81 3.53 4.61
C VAL A 23 11.45 3.55 5.29
N THR A 24 10.89 2.39 5.65
CA THR A 24 9.60 2.31 6.37
C THR A 24 9.59 3.13 7.67
N ARG A 25 10.70 3.17 8.42
CA ARG A 25 10.77 3.97 9.65
C ARG A 25 10.74 5.47 9.36
N HIS A 26 11.37 5.91 8.27
CA HIS A 26 11.35 7.30 7.83
C HIS A 26 9.98 7.70 7.29
N VAL A 27 9.36 6.86 6.47
CA VAL A 27 7.99 7.06 5.98
C VAL A 27 7.02 7.20 7.16
N ARG A 28 7.05 6.27 8.12
CA ARG A 28 6.22 6.37 9.32
C ARG A 28 6.42 7.65 10.13
N ARG A 29 7.62 8.25 10.10
CA ARG A 29 7.88 9.53 10.77
C ARG A 29 7.28 10.68 9.96
N ALA A 30 7.44 10.67 8.64
CA ALA A 30 6.84 11.65 7.73
C ALA A 30 5.31 11.64 7.83
N GLU A 31 4.68 10.45 7.80
CA GLU A 31 3.22 10.29 7.98
C GLU A 31 2.73 10.94 9.28
N ARG A 32 3.41 10.67 10.40
CA ARG A 32 3.06 11.27 11.70
C ARG A 32 3.25 12.79 11.70
N ALA A 33 4.33 13.29 11.11
CA ALA A 33 4.60 14.72 11.04
C ALA A 33 3.56 15.45 10.17
N ALA A 34 3.14 14.83 9.07
CA ALA A 34 2.11 15.32 8.16
C ALA A 34 0.67 15.19 8.70
N GLY A 35 0.47 14.48 9.81
CA GLY A 35 -0.86 14.16 10.33
C GLY A 35 -1.65 13.17 9.45
N LEU A 36 -0.96 12.33 8.67
CA LEU A 36 -1.58 11.24 7.92
C LEU A 36 -1.97 10.12 8.89
N SER A 37 -3.24 9.75 8.90
CA SER A 37 -3.74 8.78 9.88
C SER A 37 -3.20 7.38 9.60
N ARG A 38 -2.93 6.63 10.66
CA ARG A 38 -2.49 5.23 10.54
C ARG A 38 -3.52 4.35 9.83
N ALA A 39 -4.81 4.64 10.03
CA ALA A 39 -5.91 3.95 9.37
C ALA A 39 -5.84 4.11 7.85
N LEU A 40 -5.62 5.34 7.36
CA LEU A 40 -5.53 5.64 5.94
C LEU A 40 -4.32 4.97 5.28
N THR A 41 -3.14 5.04 5.90
CA THR A 41 -1.94 4.33 5.42
C THR A 41 -2.19 2.83 5.30
N GLU A 42 -2.82 2.21 6.31
CA GLU A 42 -3.05 0.77 6.28
C GLU A 42 -4.15 0.38 5.29
N LEU A 43 -5.18 1.19 5.11
CA LEU A 43 -6.17 1.00 4.05
C LEU A 43 -5.52 0.98 2.67
N VAL A 44 -4.62 1.93 2.40
CA VAL A 44 -3.83 2.00 1.17
C VAL A 44 -2.90 0.79 1.03
N ASN A 45 -2.21 0.39 2.11
CA ASN A 45 -1.33 -0.79 2.07
C ASN A 45 -2.09 -2.08 1.74
N VAL A 46 -3.31 -2.24 2.27
CA VAL A 46 -4.19 -3.35 1.92
C VAL A 46 -4.54 -3.28 0.44
N ARG A 47 -5.01 -2.13 -0.07
CA ARG A 47 -5.41 -2.02 -1.47
C ARG A 47 -4.27 -2.29 -2.45
N VAL A 48 -3.10 -1.71 -2.21
CA VAL A 48 -1.90 -1.97 -3.04
C VAL A 48 -1.51 -3.45 -3.00
N SER A 49 -1.60 -4.09 -1.84
CA SER A 49 -1.30 -5.52 -1.69
C SER A 49 -2.33 -6.42 -2.38
N GLN A 50 -3.61 -6.00 -2.46
CA GLN A 50 -4.63 -6.68 -3.25
C GLN A 50 -4.30 -6.60 -4.74
N LEU A 51 -3.98 -5.40 -5.25
CA LEU A 51 -3.65 -5.17 -6.66
C LEU A 51 -2.41 -5.94 -7.10
N ASN A 52 -1.38 -6.00 -6.24
CA ASN A 52 -0.17 -6.77 -6.52
C ASN A 52 -0.34 -8.29 -6.27
N GLY A 53 -1.43 -8.74 -5.64
CA GLY A 53 -1.63 -10.15 -5.29
C GLY A 53 -0.63 -10.69 -4.27
N CYS A 54 -0.28 -9.91 -3.23
CA CYS A 54 0.67 -10.32 -2.19
C CYS A 54 -0.04 -10.87 -0.92
N PRO A 55 -0.25 -12.20 -0.77
CA PRO A 55 -0.90 -12.77 0.42
C PRO A 55 -0.11 -12.57 1.71
N ALA A 56 1.23 -12.66 1.66
CA ALA A 56 2.10 -12.35 2.80
C ALA A 56 1.85 -10.92 3.32
N CYS A 57 1.79 -9.95 2.43
CA CYS A 57 1.56 -8.56 2.77
C CYS A 57 0.14 -8.32 3.31
N LEU A 58 -0.88 -8.93 2.69
CA LEU A 58 -2.27 -8.87 3.17
C LEU A 58 -2.41 -9.43 4.60
N SER A 59 -1.69 -10.52 4.90
CA SER A 59 -1.71 -11.14 6.23
C SER A 59 -1.10 -10.24 7.32
N VAL A 60 -0.31 -9.23 6.94
CA VAL A 60 0.26 -8.22 7.85
C VAL A 60 -0.64 -6.99 7.94
N HIS A 61 -1.08 -6.48 6.78
CA HIS A 61 -1.73 -5.18 6.68
C HIS A 61 -3.22 -5.20 7.00
N VAL A 62 -3.95 -6.28 6.72
CA VAL A 62 -5.38 -6.36 7.07
C VAL A 62 -5.58 -6.33 8.59
N PRO A 63 -4.87 -7.14 9.42
CA PRO A 63 -4.97 -7.03 10.87
C PRO A 63 -4.49 -5.67 11.40
N ALA A 64 -3.47 -5.08 10.77
CA ALA A 64 -2.97 -3.77 11.15
C ALA A 64 -3.97 -2.64 10.85
N ALA A 65 -4.70 -2.73 9.74
CA ALA A 65 -5.79 -1.81 9.40
C ALA A 65 -6.92 -1.87 10.43
N ARG A 66 -7.35 -3.09 10.82
CA ARG A 66 -8.34 -3.29 11.90
C ARG A 66 -7.88 -2.66 13.21
N ARG A 67 -6.64 -2.93 13.63
CA ARG A 67 -6.05 -2.32 14.84
C ARG A 67 -5.94 -0.79 14.76
N ALA A 68 -5.81 -0.24 13.55
CA ALA A 68 -5.77 1.20 13.31
C ALA A 68 -7.16 1.84 13.25
N GLY A 69 -8.25 1.06 13.33
CA GLY A 69 -9.63 1.56 13.36
C GLY A 69 -10.34 1.56 12.01
N VAL A 70 -9.78 0.92 10.97
CA VAL A 70 -10.52 0.69 9.72
C VAL A 70 -11.64 -0.33 10.00
N SER A 71 -12.88 0.00 9.64
CA SER A 71 -14.02 -0.88 9.86
C SER A 71 -13.96 -2.12 8.99
N GLU A 72 -14.57 -3.21 9.46
CA GLU A 72 -14.70 -4.45 8.69
C GLU A 72 -15.40 -4.20 7.35
N LEU A 73 -16.50 -3.44 7.36
CA LEU A 73 -17.23 -3.05 6.15
C LEU A 73 -16.32 -2.38 5.11
N LYS A 74 -15.43 -1.47 5.52
CA LYS A 74 -14.47 -0.81 4.61
C LYS A 74 -13.41 -1.78 4.08
N LEU A 75 -13.00 -2.79 4.84
CA LEU A 75 -12.03 -3.77 4.38
C LEU A 75 -12.66 -4.76 3.40
N ASP A 76 -13.89 -5.19 3.68
CA ASP A 76 -14.63 -6.16 2.86
C ASP A 76 -15.01 -5.56 1.50
N LEU A 77 -15.39 -4.27 1.46
CA LEU A 77 -15.76 -3.57 0.23
C LEU A 77 -14.58 -2.88 -0.48
N LEU A 78 -13.37 -2.95 0.08
CA LEU A 78 -12.19 -2.28 -0.49
C LEU A 78 -11.90 -2.64 -1.96
N PRO A 79 -12.10 -3.89 -2.43
CA PRO A 79 -11.93 -4.20 -3.85
C PRO A 79 -12.85 -3.43 -4.80
N SER A 80 -13.97 -2.90 -4.29
CA SER A 80 -15.02 -2.19 -5.04
C SER A 80 -15.25 -0.78 -4.46
N TRP A 81 -14.21 -0.16 -3.90
CA TRP A 81 -14.34 1.11 -3.16
C TRP A 81 -14.95 2.25 -3.99
N GLN A 82 -14.69 2.26 -5.30
CA GLN A 82 -15.21 3.27 -6.23
C GLN A 82 -16.74 3.32 -6.25
N ASP A 83 -17.39 2.15 -6.10
CA ASP A 83 -18.83 1.94 -6.24
C ASP A 83 -19.60 2.11 -4.92
N THR A 84 -18.97 2.72 -3.92
CA THR A 84 -19.56 2.91 -2.57
C THR A 84 -19.31 4.33 -2.05
N GLU A 85 -20.19 4.79 -1.15
CA GLU A 85 -20.08 6.12 -0.52
C GLU A 85 -19.50 6.08 0.91
N ILE A 86 -19.06 4.91 1.39
CA ILE A 86 -18.60 4.74 2.78
C ILE A 86 -17.19 5.29 3.04
N TYR A 87 -16.45 5.59 1.98
CA TYR A 87 -15.09 6.16 2.05
C TYR A 87 -15.16 7.68 2.00
N THR A 88 -14.41 8.34 2.88
CA THR A 88 -14.30 9.80 2.90
C THR A 88 -13.57 10.31 1.65
N GLU A 89 -13.68 11.60 1.37
CA GLU A 89 -12.95 12.22 0.26
C GLU A 89 -11.43 12.00 0.38
N GLU A 90 -10.88 12.09 1.60
CA GLU A 90 -9.47 11.81 1.89
C GLU A 90 -9.10 10.35 1.56
N GLU A 91 -9.96 9.40 1.91
CA GLU A 91 -9.74 7.98 1.61
C GLU A 91 -9.86 7.68 0.12
N ARG A 92 -10.87 8.24 -0.57
CA ARG A 92 -11.09 8.03 -2.00
C ARG A 92 -9.91 8.52 -2.83
N ILE A 93 -9.43 9.74 -2.57
CA ILE A 93 -8.30 10.28 -3.32
C ILE A 93 -6.99 9.54 -3.02
N ALA A 94 -6.81 9.06 -1.78
CA ALA A 94 -5.66 8.24 -1.42
C ALA A 94 -5.69 6.86 -2.10
N LEU A 95 -6.86 6.22 -2.18
CA LEU A 95 -7.04 4.96 -2.88
C LEU A 95 -6.82 5.14 -4.38
N GLU A 96 -7.38 6.17 -4.99
CA GLU A 96 -7.19 6.48 -6.40
C GLU A 96 -5.71 6.69 -6.75
N LEU A 97 -4.99 7.49 -5.95
CA LEU A 97 -3.56 7.69 -6.10
C LEU A 97 -2.78 6.38 -5.94
N ALA A 98 -3.17 5.53 -4.98
CA ALA A 98 -2.54 4.24 -4.75
C ALA A 98 -2.72 3.27 -5.92
N GLU A 99 -3.90 3.21 -6.52
CA GLU A 99 -4.13 2.39 -7.73
C GLU A 99 -3.31 2.93 -8.90
N ALA A 100 -3.36 4.25 -9.13
CA ALA A 100 -2.67 4.92 -10.24
C ALA A 100 -1.15 4.71 -10.19
N LEU A 101 -0.54 4.77 -9.00
CA LEU A 101 0.89 4.52 -8.81
C LEU A 101 1.28 3.03 -8.75
N THR A 102 0.31 2.11 -8.70
CA THR A 102 0.56 0.67 -8.61
C THR A 102 0.39 -0.02 -9.96
N ILE A 103 -0.77 0.16 -10.61
CA ILE A 103 -1.13 -0.52 -11.86
C ILE A 103 -1.37 0.46 -13.02
N GLY A 104 -1.16 1.75 -12.81
CA GLY A 104 -1.49 2.80 -13.77
C GLY A 104 -2.94 3.26 -13.65
N HIS A 105 -3.30 4.27 -14.43
CA HIS A 105 -4.65 4.80 -14.52
C HIS A 105 -5.13 4.82 -15.98
N GLY A 106 -6.44 4.90 -16.17
CA GLY A 106 -7.11 5.06 -17.46
C GLY A 106 -6.76 4.03 -18.54
N ALA A 107 -6.83 4.44 -19.81
CA ALA A 107 -6.86 3.51 -20.95
C ALA A 107 -5.50 2.85 -21.26
N THR A 108 -4.40 3.45 -20.80
CA THR A 108 -3.05 2.99 -21.12
C THR A 108 -2.51 1.99 -20.09
N GLY A 109 -3.03 2.00 -18.85
CA GLY A 109 -2.48 1.20 -17.75
C GLY A 109 -1.02 1.57 -17.42
N THR A 110 -0.60 2.80 -17.74
CA THR A 110 0.76 3.26 -17.48
C THR A 110 0.83 4.07 -16.19
N ILE A 111 1.90 3.86 -15.42
CA ILE A 111 2.24 4.66 -14.22
C ILE A 111 2.92 5.99 -14.61
N SER A 112 2.43 6.64 -15.66
CA SER A 112 2.95 7.91 -16.17
C SER A 112 1.94 8.55 -17.13
N GLY A 113 2.13 9.84 -17.40
CA GLY A 113 1.32 10.59 -18.36
C GLY A 113 0.24 11.44 -17.72
N PRO A 114 -0.63 12.06 -18.54
CA PRO A 114 -1.57 13.09 -18.09
C PRO A 114 -2.59 12.60 -17.05
N GLU A 115 -3.00 11.34 -17.14
CA GLU A 115 -3.98 10.74 -16.22
C GLU A 115 -3.43 10.62 -14.81
N LEU A 116 -2.17 10.16 -14.66
CA LEU A 116 -1.51 10.15 -13.34
C LEU A 116 -1.33 11.58 -12.80
N VAL A 117 -0.93 12.52 -13.67
CA VAL A 117 -0.74 13.93 -13.28
C VAL A 117 -2.04 14.54 -12.77
N ASP A 118 -3.20 14.22 -13.36
CA ASP A 118 -4.50 14.67 -12.87
C ASP A 118 -4.78 14.17 -11.45
N VAL A 119 -4.61 12.85 -11.22
CA VAL A 119 -4.81 12.23 -9.89
C VAL A 119 -3.87 12.85 -8.86
N GLN A 120 -2.59 13.03 -9.20
CA GLN A 120 -1.60 13.66 -8.32
C GLN A 120 -2.00 15.11 -7.98
N ASN A 121 -2.46 15.88 -8.97
CA ASN A 121 -2.92 17.25 -8.75
C ASN A 121 -4.17 17.32 -7.86
N ARG A 122 -5.12 16.40 -8.02
CA ARG A 122 -6.29 16.28 -7.14
C ARG A 122 -5.87 15.88 -5.72
N ALA A 123 -5.01 14.88 -5.58
CA ALA A 123 -4.47 14.44 -4.29
C ALA A 123 -3.73 15.56 -3.57
N LEU A 124 -2.87 16.32 -4.27
CA LEU A 124 -2.16 17.46 -3.71
C LEU A 124 -3.13 18.53 -3.18
N ARG A 125 -4.19 18.85 -3.93
CA ARG A 125 -5.20 19.83 -3.48
C ARG A 125 -5.98 19.36 -2.26
N THR A 126 -6.35 18.08 -2.20
CA THR A 126 -7.16 17.53 -1.12
C THR A 126 -6.35 17.28 0.15
N LEU A 127 -5.12 16.78 0.02
CA LEU A 127 -4.29 16.35 1.14
C LEU A 127 -3.34 17.44 1.65
N GLY A 128 -2.96 18.38 0.78
CA GLY A 128 -1.81 19.25 1.02
C GLY A 128 -0.47 18.54 0.83
N GLU A 129 0.60 19.31 0.68
CA GLU A 129 1.93 18.84 0.26
C GLU A 129 2.53 17.76 1.17
N GLU A 130 2.52 17.98 2.49
CA GLU A 130 3.13 17.08 3.47
C GLU A 130 2.44 15.70 3.50
N LYS A 131 1.09 15.67 3.49
CA LYS A 131 0.34 14.41 3.47
C LYS A 131 0.47 13.70 2.13
N PHE A 132 0.39 14.46 1.03
CA PHE A 132 0.51 13.92 -0.33
C PHE A 132 1.85 13.21 -0.53
N THR A 133 2.96 13.87 -0.22
CA THR A 133 4.31 13.30 -0.38
C THR A 133 4.56 12.13 0.58
N ALA A 134 4.09 12.23 1.83
CA ALA A 134 4.17 11.10 2.77
C ALA A 134 3.40 9.88 2.29
N LEU A 135 2.21 10.09 1.69
CA LEU A 135 1.38 9.04 1.12
C LEU A 135 2.04 8.40 -0.13
N GLU A 136 2.60 9.18 -1.05
CA GLU A 136 3.34 8.64 -2.19
C GLU A 136 4.51 7.75 -1.74
N TRP A 137 5.26 8.20 -0.72
CA TRP A 137 6.31 7.39 -0.12
C TRP A 137 5.79 6.09 0.51
N ALA A 138 4.61 6.12 1.14
CA ALA A 138 3.95 4.92 1.66
C ALA A 138 3.58 3.96 0.53
N ILE A 139 2.96 4.45 -0.54
CA ILE A 139 2.57 3.67 -1.73
C ILE A 139 3.78 3.01 -2.40
N ILE A 140 4.88 3.77 -2.59
CA ILE A 140 6.13 3.25 -3.14
C ILE A 140 6.70 2.15 -2.24
N THR A 141 6.71 2.40 -0.94
CA THR A 141 7.29 1.47 0.04
C THR A 141 6.52 0.14 0.06
N ILE A 142 5.19 0.17 0.12
CA ILE A 142 4.40 -1.07 0.10
C ILE A 142 4.54 -1.81 -1.23
N ASN A 143 4.61 -1.10 -2.35
CA ASN A 143 4.91 -1.68 -3.66
C ASN A 143 6.25 -2.42 -3.69
N ALA A 144 7.28 -1.88 -3.05
CA ALA A 144 8.58 -2.54 -2.92
C ALA A 144 8.50 -3.82 -2.06
N PHE A 145 7.83 -3.76 -0.90
CA PHE A 145 7.65 -4.94 -0.04
C PHE A 145 6.81 -6.04 -0.70
N ASN A 146 5.76 -5.67 -1.44
CA ASN A 146 4.98 -6.61 -2.25
C ASN A 146 5.89 -7.34 -3.24
N ARG A 147 6.74 -6.62 -3.99
CA ARG A 147 7.69 -7.21 -4.94
C ARG A 147 8.70 -8.14 -4.27
N VAL A 148 9.27 -7.75 -3.13
CA VAL A 148 10.18 -8.60 -2.35
C VAL A 148 9.50 -9.91 -1.95
N SER A 149 8.26 -9.80 -1.45
CA SER A 149 7.53 -10.96 -0.92
C SER A 149 7.08 -11.92 -2.02
N ILE A 150 6.60 -11.37 -3.14
CA ILE A 150 6.18 -12.15 -4.31
C ILE A 150 7.40 -12.86 -4.93
N ALA A 151 8.52 -12.15 -5.12
CA ALA A 151 9.74 -12.73 -5.67
C ALA A 151 10.29 -13.86 -4.79
N SER A 152 10.22 -13.68 -3.47
CA SER A 152 10.65 -14.69 -2.49
C SER A 152 9.65 -15.84 -2.30
N GLY A 153 8.40 -15.68 -2.75
CA GLY A 153 7.34 -16.65 -2.50
C GLY A 153 7.00 -16.81 -1.02
N HIS A 154 7.04 -15.72 -0.24
CA HIS A 154 6.76 -15.79 1.20
C HIS A 154 5.32 -16.29 1.45
N PRO A 155 5.13 -17.24 2.39
CA PRO A 155 3.79 -17.66 2.80
C PRO A 155 3.09 -16.57 3.61
N PRO A 156 1.75 -16.61 3.71
CA PRO A 156 1.01 -15.74 4.63
C PRO A 156 1.43 -15.97 6.09
N HIS A 157 1.43 -14.90 6.87
CA HIS A 157 1.69 -14.92 8.31
C HIS A 157 0.39 -15.24 9.07
N GLU A 158 -0.01 -16.51 9.08
CA GLU A 158 -1.27 -16.96 9.70
C GLU A 158 -1.34 -16.63 11.21
N ALA A 159 -0.20 -16.57 11.89
CA ALA A 159 -0.10 -16.18 13.30
C ALA A 159 -0.62 -14.75 13.61
N ASN A 160 -0.85 -13.90 12.60
CA ASN A 160 -1.47 -12.60 12.79
C ASN A 160 -3.00 -12.66 12.97
N TYR A 161 -3.60 -13.84 12.78
CA TYR A 161 -5.05 -14.10 12.87
C TYR A 161 -5.43 -15.07 14.00
N SER A 162 -4.45 -15.61 14.72
CA SER A 162 -4.64 -16.47 15.89
C SER A 162 -4.89 -15.68 17.17
#